data_AF-A0A4Y2CH53-F1
#
_entry.id   AF-A0A4Y2CH53-F1
#
_cell.length_a   1.000
_cell.length_b   1.000
_cell.length_c   1.000
_cell.angle_alpha   90.00
_cell.angle_beta   90.00
_cell.angle_gamma   90.00
#
_symmetry.space_group_name_H-M   'P 1'
#
loop_
_entity.id
_entity.type
_entity.pdbx_description
1 polymer ?
#
loop_
_entity_poly.entity_id
_entity_poly.type
_entity_poly.pdbx_seq_one_letter_code
_entity_poly.pdbx_strand_id
1 'polypeptide(L)'
;MATDTIFMDDNALPHRARLVRSYLESETIPQMKRPARSPDLNPIEHVCDMLERRIVGRSVPPGTLHKLQQTLLQEWALLPQQAIDDTIASMSRCCQACI
;
A
#
# COMPACT_ATOMS: atom_id res chain seq x y z
N MET A 1 -22.96 4.51 10.27
CA MET A 1 -22.33 3.18 10.24
C MET A 1 -20.84 3.43 10.28
N ALA A 2 -20.18 3.19 11.41
CA ALA A 2 -18.74 3.30 11.49
C ALA A 2 -18.15 2.18 10.61
N THR A 3 -17.35 2.54 9.62
CA THR A 3 -16.56 1.56 8.88
C THR A 3 -15.47 1.06 9.82
N ASP A 4 -15.48 -0.22 10.16
CA ASP A 4 -14.39 -0.87 10.89
C ASP A 4 -13.13 -0.85 10.00
N THR A 5 -12.35 0.22 10.10
CA THR A 5 -11.11 0.40 9.35
C THR A 5 -9.97 -0.29 10.09
N ILE A 6 -9.27 -1.20 9.40
CA ILE A 6 -8.10 -1.93 9.93
C ILE A 6 -6.85 -1.41 9.22
N PHE A 7 -5.80 -1.09 9.98
CA PHE A 7 -4.51 -0.69 9.46
C PHE A 7 -3.72 -1.91 8.94
N MET A 8 -3.15 -1.78 7.75
CA MET A 8 -2.33 -2.80 7.12
C MET A 8 -0.99 -2.18 6.67
N ASP A 9 0.11 -2.90 6.89
CA ASP A 9 1.46 -2.50 6.48
C ASP A 9 2.23 -3.64 5.79
N ASP A 10 3.43 -3.32 5.30
CA ASP A 10 4.35 -4.21 4.61
C ASP A 10 5.15 -5.15 5.55
N ASN A 11 4.85 -5.15 6.86
CA ASN A 11 5.51 -5.95 7.88
C ASN A 11 7.05 -5.74 7.92
N ALA A 12 7.57 -4.66 7.33
CA ALA A 12 8.99 -4.37 7.39
C ALA A 12 9.44 -4.11 8.84
N LEU A 13 10.73 -4.38 9.10
CA LEU A 13 11.29 -4.29 10.45
C LEU A 13 11.01 -2.96 11.18
N PRO A 14 11.07 -1.77 10.52
CA PRO A 14 10.73 -0.51 11.16
C PRO A 14 9.27 -0.48 11.68
N HIS A 15 8.32 -1.04 10.93
CA HIS A 15 6.92 -1.08 11.35
C HIS A 15 6.70 -2.03 12.54
N ARG A 16 7.59 -3.02 12.74
CA ARG A 16 7.54 -3.95 13.87
C ARG A 16 8.26 -3.43 15.11
N ALA A 17 8.93 -2.29 15.01
CA ALA A 17 9.59 -1.64 16.14
C ALA A 17 8.60 -1.42 17.30
N ARG A 18 9.10 -1.54 18.54
CA ARG A 18 8.28 -1.37 19.74
C ARG A 18 7.58 0.00 19.75
N LEU A 19 8.30 1.06 19.34
CA LEU A 19 7.76 2.41 19.29
C LEU A 19 6.52 2.50 18.39
N VAL A 20 6.58 1.92 17.19
CA VAL A 20 5.46 1.92 16.23
C VAL A 20 4.27 1.13 16.80
N ARG A 21 4.51 -0.05 17.37
CA ARG A 21 3.44 -0.86 17.99
C ARG A 21 2.76 -0.13 19.15
N SER A 22 3.54 0.47 20.05
CA SER A 22 2.99 1.23 21.17
C SER A 22 2.17 2.44 20.71
N TYR A 23 2.57 3.09 19.61
CA TYR A 23 1.79 4.19 19.03
C TYR A 23 0.46 3.70 18.44
N LEU A 24 0.46 2.61 17.66
CA LEU A 24 -0.78 2.06 17.11
C LEU A 24 -1.75 1.63 18.23
N GLU A 25 -1.22 1.06 19.31
CA GLU A 25 -2.00 0.71 20.50
C GLU A 25 -2.57 1.96 21.21
N SER A 26 -1.77 3.02 21.40
CA SER A 26 -2.24 4.25 22.08
C SER A 26 -3.30 5.00 21.29
N GLU A 27 -3.18 5.00 19.96
CA GLU A 27 -4.16 5.63 19.05
C GLU A 27 -5.39 4.73 18.80
N THR A 28 -5.45 3.53 19.40
CA THR A 28 -6.54 2.56 19.19
C THR A 28 -6.72 2.23 17.69
N ILE A 29 -5.62 2.16 16.93
CA ILE A 29 -5.62 1.82 15.52
C ILE A 29 -5.50 0.30 15.41
N PRO A 30 -6.59 -0.44 15.07
CA PRO A 30 -6.52 -1.88 14.97
C PRO A 30 -5.63 -2.28 13.79
N GLN A 31 -4.61 -3.09 14.06
CA GLN A 31 -3.71 -3.59 13.03
C GLN A 31 -4.10 -5.00 12.57
N MET A 32 -4.07 -5.23 11.26
CA MET A 32 -4.25 -6.53 10.66
C MET A 32 -3.15 -7.50 11.09
N LYS A 33 -3.52 -8.67 11.63
CA LYS A 33 -2.59 -9.77 11.87
C LYS A 33 -2.29 -10.47 10.55
N ARG A 34 -1.05 -10.41 10.08
CA ARG A 34 -0.62 -11.10 8.86
C ARG A 34 -0.38 -12.60 9.08
N PRO A 35 -0.86 -13.48 8.19
CA PRO A 35 -0.46 -14.88 8.19
C PRO A 35 1.01 -15.03 7.77
N ALA A 36 1.76 -15.85 8.49
CA ALA A 36 3.21 -16.04 8.33
C ALA A 36 3.65 -16.62 6.96
N ARG A 37 2.69 -17.02 6.10
CA ARG A 37 2.93 -17.66 4.80
C ARG A 37 2.36 -16.89 3.61
N SER A 38 2.01 -15.61 3.79
CA SER A 38 1.56 -14.73 2.69
C SER A 38 2.53 -13.56 2.50
N PRO A 39 3.78 -13.82 2.06
CA PRO A 39 4.74 -12.76 1.79
C PRO A 39 4.30 -11.85 0.62
N ASP A 40 3.51 -12.37 -0.32
CA ASP A 40 3.36 -11.74 -1.64
C ASP A 40 2.18 -10.79 -1.81
N LEU A 41 1.57 -10.29 -0.72
CA LEU A 41 0.38 -9.45 -0.86
C LEU A 41 0.47 -8.25 0.07
N ASN A 42 0.99 -7.18 -0.49
CA ASN A 42 0.92 -5.85 0.07
C ASN A 42 0.26 -4.96 -1.00
N PRO A 43 -0.95 -4.40 -0.79
CA PRO A 43 -1.62 -3.60 -1.82
C PRO A 43 -0.78 -2.38 -2.17
N ILE A 44 0.00 -1.90 -1.20
CA ILE A 44 0.89 -0.75 -1.36
C ILE A 44 1.98 -1.07 -2.39
N GLU A 45 2.60 -2.25 -2.35
CA GLU A 45 3.61 -2.64 -3.34
C GLU A 45 3.03 -2.73 -4.74
N HIS A 46 1.83 -3.29 -4.89
CA HIS A 46 1.18 -3.40 -6.19
C HIS A 46 0.84 -2.01 -6.77
N VAL A 47 0.31 -1.11 -5.93
CA VAL A 47 0.03 0.27 -6.33
C VAL A 47 1.33 1.03 -6.65
N CYS A 48 2.40 0.81 -5.89
CA CYS A 48 3.72 1.37 -6.18
C CYS A 48 4.28 0.90 -7.53
N ASP A 49 4.20 -0.39 -7.84
CA ASP A 49 4.61 -0.96 -9.14
C ASP A 49 3.77 -0.38 -10.29
N MET A 50 2.46 -0.20 -10.10
CA MET A 50 1.61 0.48 -11.09
C MET A 50 2.07 1.91 -11.37
N LEU A 51 2.42 2.67 -10.34
CA LEU A 51 2.94 4.04 -10.49
C LEU A 51 4.30 4.04 -11.18
N GLU A 52 5.21 3.16 -10.77
CA GLU A 52 6.53 3.03 -11.35
C GLU A 52 6.45 2.75 -12.86
N ARG A 53 5.63 1.76 -13.27
CA ARG A 53 5.41 1.44 -14.68
C ARG A 53 4.87 2.62 -15.49
N ARG A 54 3.96 3.41 -14.91
CA ARG A 54 3.42 4.62 -15.55
C ARG A 54 4.50 5.68 -15.73
N ILE A 55 5.37 5.87 -14.74
CA ILE A 55 6.47 6.84 -14.79
C ILE A 55 7.53 6.42 -15.80
N VAL A 56 7.93 5.14 -15.78
CA VAL A 56 8.90 4.58 -16.73
C VAL A 56 8.34 4.60 -18.16
N GLY A 57 7.03 4.42 -18.32
CA GLY A 57 6.35 4.48 -19.62
C GLY A 57 6.18 5.89 -20.21
N ARG A 58 6.55 6.96 -19.48
CA ARG A 58 6.46 8.33 -20.01
C ARG A 58 7.52 8.56 -21.10
N SER A 59 7.14 9.33 -22.12
CA SER A 59 8.05 9.71 -23.21
C SER A 59 9.25 10.53 -22.73
N VAL A 60 9.09 11.29 -21.65
CA VAL A 60 10.15 12.08 -21.03
C VAL A 60 10.30 11.64 -19.57
N PRO A 61 11.40 10.95 -19.21
CA PRO A 61 11.64 10.57 -17.83
C PRO A 61 11.95 11.81 -16.97
N PRO A 62 11.50 11.83 -15.70
CA PRO A 62 11.78 12.93 -14.80
C PRO A 62 13.27 12.96 -14.42
N GLY A 63 14.02 13.91 -14.98
CA GLY A 63 15.47 14.06 -14.71
C GLY A 63 15.84 14.79 -13.41
N THR A 64 14.87 15.21 -12.60
CA THR A 64 15.11 15.87 -11.30
C THR A 64 14.13 15.38 -10.25
N LEU A 65 14.51 15.47 -8.96
CA LEU A 65 13.65 15.08 -7.84
C LEU A 65 12.31 15.84 -7.86
N HIS A 66 12.35 17.15 -8.13
CA HIS A 66 11.14 17.96 -8.24
C HIS A 66 10.22 17.49 -9.37
N LYS A 67 10.78 17.18 -10.54
CA LYS A 67 10.00 16.65 -11.67
C LYS A 67 9.43 15.26 -11.36
N LEU A 68 10.18 14.41 -10.65
CA LEU A 68 9.73 13.10 -10.22
C LEU A 68 8.53 13.23 -9.27
N GLN A 69 8.62 14.11 -8.27
CA GLN A 69 7.53 14.36 -7.32
C GLN A 69 6.25 14.86 -8.03
N GLN A 70 6.39 15.83 -8.95
CA GLN A 70 5.25 16.32 -9.74
C GLN A 70 4.65 15.22 -10.63
N THR A 71 5.50 14.40 -11.24
CA THR A 71 5.09 13.29 -12.09
C THR A 71 4.36 12.21 -11.29
N LEU A 72 4.85 11.86 -10.10
CA LEU A 72 4.19 10.94 -9.16
C LEU A 72 2.78 11.42 -8.80
N LEU A 73 2.63 12.69 -8.43
CA LEU A 73 1.32 13.26 -8.06
C LEU A 73 0.34 13.24 -9.24
N GLN A 74 0.83 13.52 -10.46
CA GLN A 74 0.01 13.45 -11.68
C GLN A 74 -0.45 12.02 -11.97
N GLU A 75 0.48 11.05 -11.95
CA GLU A 75 0.14 9.64 -12.22
C GLU A 75 -0.78 9.06 -11.15
N TRP A 76 -0.59 9.46 -9.89
CA TRP A 76 -1.48 9.12 -8.78
C TRP A 76 -2.91 9.62 -9.04
N ALA A 77 -3.07 10.89 -9.43
CA ALA A 77 -4.38 11.47 -9.72
C ALA A 77 -5.07 10.81 -10.94
N LEU A 78 -4.29 10.21 -11.85
CA LEU A 78 -4.77 9.50 -13.02
C LEU A 78 -4.97 7.99 -12.77
N LEU A 79 -4.65 7.49 -11.59
CA LEU A 79 -4.82 6.08 -11.25
C LEU A 79 -6.32 5.81 -11.01
N PRO A 80 -6.96 4.88 -11.75
CA PRO A 80 -8.37 4.59 -11.53
C PRO A 80 -8.59 4.03 -10.13
N GLN A 81 -9.58 4.56 -9.40
CA GLN A 81 -9.97 4.05 -8.08
C GLN A 81 -10.27 2.54 -8.14
N GLN A 82 -10.91 2.08 -9.21
CA GLN A 82 -11.20 0.65 -9.41
C GLN A 82 -9.94 -0.22 -9.38
N ALA A 83 -8.80 0.25 -9.88
CA ALA A 83 -7.57 -0.52 -9.86
C ALA A 83 -6.99 -0.64 -8.44
N ILE A 84 -7.18 0.40 -7.61
CA ILE A 84 -6.85 0.37 -6.18
C ILE A 84 -7.79 -0.61 -5.46
N ASP A 85 -9.09 -0.53 -5.73
CA ASP A 85 -10.10 -1.38 -5.12
C ASP A 85 -9.89 -2.86 -5.49
N ASP A 86 -9.53 -3.17 -6.75
CA ASP A 86 -9.21 -4.51 -7.21
C ASP A 86 -7.97 -5.07 -6.49
N THR A 87 -6.97 -4.22 -6.25
CA THR A 87 -5.77 -4.57 -5.49
C THR A 87 -6.15 -4.92 -4.04
N ILE A 88 -6.98 -4.11 -3.39
CA ILE A 88 -7.48 -4.37 -2.03
C ILE A 88 -8.35 -5.64 -1.99
N ALA A 89 -9.21 -5.86 -2.99
CA ALA A 89 -10.07 -7.03 -3.07
C ALA A 89 -9.27 -8.33 -3.30
N SER A 90 -8.18 -8.28 -4.09
CA SER A 90 -7.26 -9.42 -4.26
C SER A 90 -6.69 -9.89 -2.93
N MET A 91 -6.37 -8.94 -2.04
CA MET A 91 -5.83 -9.20 -0.71
C MET A 91 -6.83 -9.83 0.26
N SER A 92 -8.07 -9.34 0.27
CA SER A 92 -9.16 -9.90 1.08
C SER A 92 -9.39 -11.38 0.74
N ARG A 93 -9.39 -11.74 -0.55
CA ARG A 93 -9.53 -13.12 -1.02
C ARG A 93 -8.39 -14.02 -0.57
N CYS A 94 -7.15 -13.54 -0.59
CA CYS A 94 -6.01 -14.35 -0.18
C CYS A 94 -5.92 -14.54 1.34
N CYS A 95 -6.33 -13.55 2.13
CA CYS A 95 -6.42 -13.71 3.58
C CYS A 95 -7.50 -14.73 3.98
N GLN A 96 -8.60 -14.82 3.23
CA GLN A 96 -9.62 -15.86 3.39
C GLN A 96 -9.13 -17.24 2.95
N ALA A 97 -8.30 -17.33 1.91
CA ALA A 97 -7.77 -18.60 1.39
C ALA A 97 -6.65 -19.22 2.24
N CYS A 98 -6.11 -18.48 3.21
CA CYS A 98 -5.07 -18.95 4.13
C CYS A 98 -5.61 -19.35 5.53
N ILE A 99 -6.94 -19.36 5.70
CA ILE A 99 -7.67 -19.93 6.84
C ILE A 99 -8.18 -21.31 6.45
#